data_AF-A0A3N4J7X2-F1
#
_entry.id   AF-A0A3N4J7X2-F1
#
_cell.length_a   1.000
_cell.length_b   1.000
_cell.length_c   1.000
_cell.angle_alpha   90.00
_cell.angle_beta   90.00
_cell.angle_gamma   90.00
#
_symmetry.space_group_name_H-M   'P 1'
#
loop_
_entity.id
_entity.type
_entity.pdbx_description
1 polymer ?
#
loop_
_entity_poly.entity_id
_entity_poly.type
_entity_poly.pdbx_seq_one_letter_code
_entity_poly.pdbx_strand_id
1 'polypeptide(L)'
;AFQLQDLRLGNHYQATPETCLAVFLFRLAFPNHYNSCFNLKVFGHSISWIETAFNGTLIYIYEQRKEFLYWDTQQLMAQQLQTYCDTINTPGNRIYGFIDDTHQAICQPSTIDWKFFYSGYKKVYSVKFQAIVVPDRLTIHLTGCPYKGILGDWSIYSISQFGRDIWPMM
;
A
#
# COMPACT_ATOMS: atom_id res chain seq x y z
N ALA A 1 11.58 18.42 6.76
CA ALA A 1 12.14 17.86 5.50
C ALA A 1 12.44 16.39 5.73
N PHE A 2 12.28 15.52 4.73
CA PHE A 2 12.60 14.10 4.84
C PHE A 2 14.13 13.93 5.03
N GLN A 3 14.55 13.40 6.17
CA GLN A 3 15.95 13.35 6.60
C GLN A 3 16.29 11.89 6.94
N LEU A 4 16.91 11.18 5.99
CA LEU A 4 17.25 9.75 6.13
C LEU A 4 18.16 9.46 7.33
N GLN A 5 18.91 10.45 7.81
CA GLN A 5 19.77 10.38 9.00
C GLN A 5 19.02 10.06 10.31
N ASP A 6 17.70 10.28 10.37
CA ASP A 6 16.89 9.99 11.57
C ASP A 6 16.43 8.52 11.62
N LEU A 7 16.74 7.72 10.59
CA LEU A 7 16.38 6.32 10.51
C LEU A 7 17.16 5.51 11.55
N ARG A 8 16.43 4.93 12.51
CA ARG A 8 16.98 4.04 13.53
C ARG A 8 16.44 2.64 13.31
N LEU A 9 17.32 1.69 13.04
CA LEU A 9 16.96 0.27 13.01
C LEU A 9 16.76 -0.24 14.44
N GLY A 10 15.76 -1.11 14.62
CA GLY A 10 15.52 -1.77 15.91
C GLY A 10 16.62 -2.79 16.23
N ASN A 11 17.07 -2.80 17.50
CA ASN A 11 18.19 -3.60 18.04
C ASN A 11 19.56 -3.30 17.41
N HIS A 12 20.63 -3.81 18.03
CA HIS A 12 22.09 -3.57 17.85
C HIS A 12 22.70 -3.44 16.43
N TYR A 13 21.90 -3.47 15.37
CA TYR A 13 22.34 -3.33 14.00
C TYR A 13 22.55 -1.87 13.62
N GLN A 14 23.78 -1.55 13.22
CA GLN A 14 24.13 -0.28 12.59
C GLN A 14 24.11 -0.46 11.09
N ALA A 15 23.45 0.46 10.38
CA ALA A 15 23.41 0.52 8.94
C ALA A 15 23.43 1.99 8.51
N THR A 16 24.08 2.30 7.39
CA THR A 16 23.98 3.66 6.85
C THR A 16 22.59 3.87 6.26
N PRO A 17 22.03 5.09 6.35
CA PRO A 17 20.71 5.37 5.80
C PRO A 17 20.57 5.06 4.31
N GLU A 18 21.65 5.24 3.54
CA GLU A 18 21.72 4.95 2.11
C GLU A 18 21.57 3.45 1.85
N THR A 19 22.20 2.61 2.69
CA THR A 19 22.09 1.15 2.57
C THR A 19 20.67 0.69 2.88
N CYS A 20 20.05 1.25 3.92
CA CYS A 20 18.66 0.99 4.27
C CYS A 20 17.70 1.37 3.13
N LEU A 21 17.90 2.56 2.53
CA LEU A 21 17.11 3.00 1.39
C LEU A 21 17.34 2.11 0.16
N ALA A 22 18.57 1.69 -0.11
CA ALA A 22 18.88 0.78 -1.22
C ALA A 22 18.19 -0.57 -1.04
N VAL A 23 18.21 -1.15 0.15
CA VAL A 23 17.48 -2.38 0.49
C VAL A 23 15.98 -2.20 0.28
N PHE A 24 15.44 -1.06 0.73
CA PHE A 24 14.02 -0.72 0.57
C PHE A 24 13.61 -0.64 -0.91
N LEU A 25 14.30 0.19 -1.70
CA LEU A 25 14.01 0.37 -3.12
C LEU A 25 14.20 -0.92 -3.91
N PHE A 26 15.25 -1.67 -3.61
CA PHE A 26 15.54 -2.94 -4.28
C PHE A 26 14.43 -3.97 -4.07
N ARG A 27 13.85 -4.03 -2.87
CA ARG A 27 12.72 -4.94 -2.55
C ARG A 27 11.40 -4.53 -3.20
N LEU A 28 11.19 -3.23 -3.40
CA LEU A 28 10.01 -2.72 -4.09
C LEU A 28 10.11 -2.84 -5.61
N ALA A 29 11.33 -2.91 -6.15
CA ALA A 29 11.53 -3.13 -7.58
C ALA A 29 11.12 -4.54 -8.00
N PHE A 30 10.21 -4.63 -8.97
CA PHE A 30 9.86 -5.89 -9.61
C PHE A 30 11.07 -6.46 -10.40
N PRO A 31 11.37 -7.78 -10.36
CA PRO A 31 10.61 -8.90 -9.77
C PRO A 31 11.17 -9.38 -8.40
N ASN A 32 11.81 -8.53 -7.61
CA ASN A 32 12.66 -8.97 -6.48
C ASN A 32 11.92 -9.33 -5.18
N HIS A 33 10.61 -9.56 -5.25
CA HIS A 33 9.78 -9.85 -4.09
C HIS A 33 10.22 -11.13 -3.37
N TYR A 34 10.63 -11.00 -2.11
CA TYR A 34 10.86 -12.10 -1.17
C TYR A 34 11.85 -13.20 -1.60
N ASN A 35 12.68 -12.98 -2.62
CA ASN A 35 13.72 -13.95 -2.97
C ASN A 35 14.90 -13.80 -2.01
N SER A 36 14.84 -14.50 -0.87
CA SER A 36 15.88 -14.47 0.16
C SER A 36 17.27 -14.77 -0.42
N CYS A 37 17.39 -15.69 -1.37
CA CYS A 37 18.66 -16.02 -2.01
C CYS A 37 19.23 -14.87 -2.86
N PHE A 38 18.38 -14.10 -3.53
CA PHE A 38 18.80 -12.94 -4.32
C PHE A 38 19.21 -11.77 -3.42
N ASN A 39 18.44 -11.51 -2.36
CA ASN A 39 18.75 -10.48 -1.36
C ASN A 39 20.10 -10.73 -0.67
N LEU A 40 20.38 -11.98 -0.29
CA LEU A 40 21.67 -12.38 0.30
C LEU A 40 22.85 -12.10 -0.64
N LYS A 41 22.71 -12.39 -1.94
CA LYS A 41 23.78 -12.21 -2.93
C LYS A 41 24.11 -10.75 -3.19
N VAL A 42 23.11 -9.86 -3.15
CA VAL A 42 23.30 -8.44 -3.48
C VAL A 42 23.86 -7.66 -2.30
N PHE A 43 23.35 -7.89 -1.09
CA PHE A 43 23.73 -7.09 0.08
C PHE A 43 24.76 -7.75 0.98
N GLY A 44 25.00 -9.07 0.86
CA GLY A 44 26.00 -9.78 1.69
C GLY A 44 25.67 -9.83 3.18
N HIS A 45 24.46 -9.42 3.58
CA HIS A 45 23.99 -9.43 4.96
C HIS A 45 23.03 -10.60 5.22
N SER A 46 22.86 -10.99 6.49
CA SER A 46 21.91 -12.05 6.87
C SER A 46 20.47 -11.65 6.52
N ILE A 47 19.60 -12.65 6.31
CA ILE A 47 18.17 -12.41 6.03
C ILE A 47 17.54 -11.55 7.13
N SER A 48 17.84 -11.85 8.40
CA SER A 48 17.32 -11.09 9.54
C SER A 48 17.71 -9.62 9.49
N TRP A 49 18.97 -9.32 9.13
CA TRP A 49 19.43 -7.94 8.98
C TRP A 49 18.69 -7.22 7.86
N ILE A 50 18.51 -7.87 6.71
CA ILE A 50 17.80 -7.30 5.55
C ILE A 50 16.33 -7.03 5.89
N GLU A 51 15.67 -7.95 6.60
CA GLU A 51 14.30 -7.76 7.08
C GLU A 51 14.20 -6.59 8.07
N THR A 52 15.16 -6.48 9.00
CA THR A 52 15.20 -5.36 9.95
C THR A 52 15.41 -4.02 9.23
N ALA A 53 16.34 -3.97 8.27
CA ALA A 53 16.60 -2.78 7.46
C ALA A 53 15.37 -2.36 6.64
N PHE A 54 14.72 -3.32 5.97
CA PHE A 54 13.52 -3.09 5.18
C PHE A 54 12.36 -2.58 6.03
N ASN A 55 11.99 -3.31 7.09
CA ASN A 55 10.84 -2.96 7.92
C ASN A 55 11.07 -1.65 8.70
N GLY A 56 12.29 -1.41 9.18
CA GLY A 56 12.64 -0.14 9.82
C GLY A 56 12.48 1.05 8.88
N THR A 57 12.94 0.90 7.62
CA THR A 57 12.79 1.92 6.58
C THR A 57 11.33 2.14 6.20
N LEU A 58 10.56 1.06 6.04
CA LEU A 58 9.13 1.10 5.75
C LEU A 58 8.37 1.88 6.82
N ILE A 59 8.57 1.55 8.10
CA ILE A 59 7.90 2.21 9.23
C ILE A 59 8.27 3.69 9.28
N TYR A 60 9.56 4.02 9.12
CA TYR A 60 10.01 5.41 9.11
C TYR A 60 9.35 6.23 8.00
N ILE A 61 9.36 5.71 6.75
CA ILE A 61 8.71 6.39 5.62
C ILE A 61 7.21 6.53 5.85
N TYR A 62 6.56 5.46 6.34
CA TYR A 62 5.14 5.46 6.65
C TYR A 62 4.79 6.57 7.67
N GLU A 63 5.49 6.66 8.80
CA GLU A 63 5.19 7.68 9.80
C GLU A 63 5.38 9.11 9.28
N GLN A 64 6.33 9.33 8.37
CA GLN A 64 6.60 10.65 7.78
C GLN A 64 5.66 11.02 6.63
N ARG A 65 5.00 10.05 6.00
CA ARG A 65 4.29 10.23 4.72
C ARG A 65 2.92 9.56 4.63
N LYS A 66 2.41 8.95 5.71
CA LYS A 66 1.08 8.31 5.74
C LYS A 66 -0.05 9.24 5.31
N GLU A 67 0.10 10.54 5.50
CA GLU A 67 -0.87 11.56 5.05
C GLU A 67 -1.17 11.45 3.54
N PHE A 68 -0.15 11.14 2.73
CA PHE A 68 -0.29 10.95 1.28
C PHE A 68 -1.07 9.70 0.89
N LEU A 69 -1.25 8.72 1.79
CA LEU A 69 -2.02 7.51 1.52
C LEU A 69 -3.54 7.75 1.61
N TYR A 70 -3.98 8.85 2.22
CA TYR A 70 -5.40 9.16 2.38
C TYR A 70 -5.90 10.19 1.38
N TRP A 71 -5.24 11.34 1.26
CA TRP A 71 -5.60 12.32 0.24
C TRP A 71 -4.46 13.30 0.00
N ASP A 72 -3.85 13.23 -1.17
CA ASP A 72 -2.80 14.18 -1.56
C ASP A 72 -3.41 15.48 -2.10
N THR A 73 -3.58 16.46 -1.21
CA THR A 73 -4.05 17.81 -1.57
C THR A 73 -3.13 18.54 -2.56
N GLN A 74 -1.86 18.15 -2.68
CA GLN A 74 -0.89 18.79 -3.57
C GLN A 74 -0.95 18.21 -4.99
N GLN A 75 -1.20 16.91 -5.13
CA GLN A 75 -1.37 16.27 -6.44
C GLN A 75 -2.80 16.40 -6.97
N LEU A 76 -3.81 16.42 -6.09
CA LEU A 76 -5.23 16.47 -6.46
C LEU A 76 -5.76 17.91 -6.52
N MET A 77 -5.06 18.77 -7.26
CA MET A 77 -5.53 20.13 -7.54
C MET A 77 -6.80 20.09 -8.41
N ALA A 78 -7.65 21.10 -8.29
CA ALA A 78 -8.91 21.20 -9.04
C ALA A 78 -8.71 21.06 -10.57
N GLN A 79 -7.61 21.60 -11.10
CA GLN A 79 -7.24 21.47 -12.52
C GLN A 79 -6.94 20.02 -12.92
N GLN A 80 -6.29 19.25 -12.05
CA GLN A 80 -5.96 17.85 -12.30
C GLN A 80 -7.22 16.97 -12.24
N LEU A 81 -8.10 17.23 -11.27
CA LEU A 81 -9.41 16.55 -11.18
C LEU A 81 -10.26 16.80 -12.43
N GLN A 82 -10.29 18.03 -12.94
CA GLN A 82 -10.98 18.34 -14.20
C GLN A 82 -10.39 17.55 -15.36
N THR A 83 -9.05 17.47 -15.44
CA THR A 83 -8.35 16.69 -16.47
C THR A 83 -8.73 15.21 -16.40
N TYR A 84 -8.85 14.64 -15.20
CA TYR A 84 -9.32 13.25 -15.03
C TYR A 84 -10.78 13.09 -15.46
N CYS A 85 -11.67 14.01 -15.07
CA CYS A 85 -13.08 14.00 -15.50
C CYS A 85 -13.22 14.06 -17.02
N ASP A 86 -12.44 14.93 -17.68
CA ASP A 86 -12.47 15.08 -19.13
C ASP A 86 -11.88 13.85 -19.85
N THR A 87 -10.87 13.21 -19.25
CA THR A 87 -10.28 11.96 -19.77
C THR A 87 -11.24 10.78 -19.67
N ILE A 88 -11.97 10.68 -18.55
CA ILE A 88 -12.97 9.63 -18.33
C ILE A 88 -14.21 9.85 -19.20
N ASN A 89 -14.58 11.12 -19.45
CA ASN A 89 -15.65 11.55 -20.36
C ASN A 89 -17.00 10.86 -20.10
N THR A 90 -17.41 10.82 -18.82
CA THR A 90 -18.73 10.30 -18.41
C THR A 90 -19.81 11.37 -18.43
N PRO A 91 -21.10 11.02 -18.60
CA PRO A 91 -22.21 11.97 -18.52
C PRO A 91 -22.14 12.83 -17.25
N GLY A 92 -21.95 14.15 -17.43
CA GLY A 92 -21.86 15.13 -16.35
C GLY A 92 -20.44 15.48 -15.87
N ASN A 93 -19.39 14.82 -16.38
CA ASN A 93 -17.97 15.09 -16.05
C ASN A 93 -17.70 15.23 -14.53
N ARG A 94 -18.26 14.31 -13.73
CA ARG A 94 -18.13 14.33 -12.25
C ARG A 94 -17.27 13.21 -11.68
N ILE A 95 -16.85 12.26 -12.52
CA ILE A 95 -16.09 11.09 -12.09
C ILE A 95 -14.62 11.36 -12.39
N TYR A 96 -13.80 11.40 -11.35
CA TYR A 96 -12.34 11.64 -11.45
C TYR A 96 -11.51 10.39 -11.14
N GLY A 97 -12.11 9.32 -10.63
CA GLY A 97 -11.42 8.09 -10.24
C GLY A 97 -12.38 6.93 -10.00
N PHE A 98 -11.80 5.73 -9.87
CA PHE A 98 -12.54 4.49 -9.70
C PHE A 98 -12.11 3.80 -8.41
N ILE A 99 -13.05 3.12 -7.77
CA ILE A 99 -12.76 2.25 -6.63
C ILE A 99 -12.18 0.96 -7.17
N ASP A 100 -11.00 0.58 -6.68
CA ASP A 100 -10.32 -0.66 -7.01
C ASP A 100 -10.05 -1.50 -5.77
N ASP A 101 -10.39 -2.78 -5.85
CA ASP A 101 -10.20 -3.77 -4.80
C ASP A 101 -9.03 -4.69 -5.19
N THR A 102 -7.90 -4.55 -4.50
CA THR A 102 -6.75 -5.43 -4.68
C THR A 102 -6.80 -6.61 -3.71
N HIS A 103 -6.80 -7.82 -4.26
CA HIS A 103 -6.66 -9.06 -3.50
C HIS A 103 -5.19 -9.46 -3.40
N GLN A 104 -4.62 -9.38 -2.19
CA GLN A 104 -3.27 -9.84 -1.93
C GLN A 104 -3.28 -11.24 -1.33
N ALA A 105 -2.69 -12.20 -2.03
CA ALA A 105 -2.52 -13.55 -1.51
C ALA A 105 -1.51 -13.57 -0.35
N ILE A 106 -1.80 -14.38 0.67
CA ILE A 106 -0.95 -14.56 1.85
C ILE A 106 -0.75 -16.04 2.14
N CYS A 107 0.26 -16.36 2.95
CA CYS A 107 0.38 -17.69 3.54
C CYS A 107 -0.74 -17.94 4.54
N GLN A 108 -1.05 -19.21 4.80
CA GLN A 108 -2.03 -19.58 5.83
C GLN A 108 -1.59 -19.03 7.19
N PRO A 109 -2.42 -18.22 7.87
CA PRO A 109 -2.11 -17.73 9.20
C PRO A 109 -2.10 -18.91 10.19
N SER A 110 -1.06 -19.01 11.02
CA SER A 110 -0.93 -20.05 12.05
C SER A 110 -1.36 -19.61 13.45
N THR A 111 -1.37 -18.29 13.72
CA THR A 111 -1.61 -17.70 15.05
C THR A 111 -3.00 -17.09 15.23
N ILE A 112 -3.76 -16.94 14.14
CA ILE A 112 -5.09 -16.34 14.12
C ILE A 112 -6.05 -17.24 13.34
N ASP A 113 -7.35 -16.99 13.49
CA ASP A 113 -8.39 -17.75 12.79
C ASP A 113 -8.29 -17.60 11.27
N TRP A 114 -7.62 -18.58 10.64
CA TRP A 114 -7.33 -18.63 9.21
C TRP A 114 -8.58 -18.59 8.33
N LYS A 115 -9.72 -19.06 8.86
CA LYS A 115 -11.01 -19.10 8.14
C LYS A 115 -11.46 -17.72 7.67
N PHE A 116 -11.12 -16.66 8.40
CA PHE A 116 -11.45 -15.29 8.01
C PHE A 116 -10.66 -14.80 6.79
N PHE A 117 -9.49 -15.38 6.52
CA PHE A 117 -8.62 -14.97 5.42
C PHE A 117 -8.78 -15.85 4.20
N TYR A 118 -9.43 -17.01 4.32
CA TYR A 118 -9.67 -17.90 3.20
C TYR A 118 -10.78 -17.35 2.29
N SER A 119 -10.42 -17.00 1.05
CA SER A 119 -11.39 -16.61 0.03
C SER A 119 -11.92 -17.85 -0.67
N GLY A 120 -13.20 -18.18 -0.47
CA GLY A 120 -13.85 -19.30 -1.17
C GLY A 120 -13.87 -19.13 -2.69
N TYR A 121 -13.99 -17.89 -3.17
CA TYR A 121 -14.02 -17.57 -4.61
C TYR A 121 -12.68 -17.84 -5.30
N LYS A 122 -11.57 -17.33 -4.74
CA LYS A 122 -10.23 -17.51 -5.31
C LYS A 122 -9.53 -18.78 -4.83
N LYS A 123 -10.08 -19.47 -3.83
CA LYS A 123 -9.50 -20.66 -3.17
C LYS A 123 -8.09 -20.42 -2.62
N VAL A 124 -7.83 -19.21 -2.14
CA VAL A 124 -6.54 -18.79 -1.55
C VAL A 124 -6.76 -18.01 -0.27
N TYR A 125 -5.79 -18.07 0.64
CA TYR A 125 -5.72 -17.13 1.76
C TYR A 125 -5.35 -15.76 1.23
N SER A 126 -6.12 -14.74 1.61
CA SER A 126 -5.92 -13.37 1.11
C SER A 126 -6.33 -12.32 2.12
N VAL A 127 -5.71 -11.16 1.97
CA VAL A 127 -6.19 -9.89 2.50
C VAL A 127 -6.62 -9.03 1.32
N LYS A 128 -7.58 -8.14 1.54
CA LYS A 128 -8.06 -7.23 0.52
C LYS A 128 -7.74 -5.79 0.90
N PHE A 129 -7.35 -5.00 -0.08
CA PHE A 129 -7.15 -3.56 0.04
C PHE A 129 -8.13 -2.88 -0.89
N GLN A 130 -8.72 -1.78 -0.45
CA GLN A 130 -9.56 -0.97 -1.30
C GLN A 130 -8.93 0.40 -1.45
N ALA A 131 -8.95 0.92 -2.66
CA ALA A 131 -8.34 2.19 -2.99
C ALA A 131 -9.17 2.95 -4.02
N ILE A 132 -8.94 4.26 -4.12
CA ILE A 132 -9.37 5.02 -5.30
C ILE A 132 -8.16 5.20 -6.21
N VAL A 133 -8.34 4.81 -7.47
CA VAL A 133 -7.34 4.89 -8.52
C VAL A 133 -7.81 5.90 -9.57
N VAL A 134 -6.93 6.82 -9.94
CA VAL A 134 -7.20 7.82 -10.98
C VAL A 134 -6.66 7.39 -12.35
N PRO A 135 -7.03 8.04 -13.47
CA PRO A 135 -6.66 7.62 -14.82
C PRO A 135 -5.15 7.43 -15.09
N ASP A 136 -4.28 8.13 -14.36
CA ASP A 136 -2.82 7.97 -14.43
C ASP A 136 -2.30 6.72 -13.69
N ARG A 137 -3.22 5.93 -13.12
CA ARG A 137 -3.00 4.71 -12.32
C ARG A 137 -2.36 4.96 -10.95
N LEU A 138 -2.32 6.20 -10.49
CA LEU A 138 -1.93 6.51 -9.13
C LEU A 138 -3.09 6.22 -8.16
N THR A 139 -2.72 5.74 -6.97
CA THR A 139 -3.66 5.59 -5.86
C THR A 139 -3.75 6.92 -5.11
N ILE A 140 -4.96 7.47 -5.00
CA ILE A 140 -5.20 8.76 -4.35
C ILE A 140 -5.69 8.63 -2.90
N HIS A 141 -6.33 7.50 -2.60
CA HIS A 141 -6.79 7.14 -1.27
C HIS A 141 -6.70 5.63 -1.12
N LEU A 142 -6.11 5.18 -0.04
CA LEU A 142 -6.02 3.78 0.36
C LEU A 142 -6.72 3.61 1.72
N THR A 143 -7.56 2.60 1.84
CA THR A 143 -8.16 2.26 3.14
C THR A 143 -7.06 1.89 4.14
N GLY A 144 -7.05 2.54 5.30
CA GLY A 144 -5.97 2.40 6.28
C GLY A 144 -5.78 1.00 6.87
N CYS A 145 -6.78 0.10 6.79
CA CYS A 145 -6.67 -1.26 7.30
C CYS A 145 -7.05 -2.30 6.23
N PRO A 146 -6.27 -3.39 6.05
CA PRO A 146 -6.65 -4.48 5.17
C PRO A 146 -7.90 -5.21 5.65
N TYR A 147 -8.74 -5.61 4.72
CA TYR A 147 -9.95 -6.37 4.97
C TYR A 147 -9.69 -7.88 4.92
N LYS A 148 -10.51 -8.61 5.66
CA LYS A 148 -10.54 -10.08 5.68
C LYS A 148 -10.91 -10.61 4.30
N GLY A 149 -10.16 -11.59 3.78
CA GLY A 149 -10.36 -12.17 2.45
C GLY A 149 -11.71 -12.87 2.22
N ILE A 150 -12.44 -13.20 3.29
CA ILE A 150 -13.80 -13.74 3.23
C ILE A 150 -14.85 -12.70 2.78
N LEU A 151 -14.58 -11.41 2.99
CA LEU A 151 -15.55 -10.35 2.71
C LEU A 151 -15.73 -10.17 1.21
N GLY A 152 -16.97 -10.02 0.76
CA GLY A 152 -17.29 -9.62 -0.61
C GLY A 152 -17.04 -8.13 -0.84
N ASP A 153 -16.89 -7.75 -2.10
CA ASP A 153 -16.50 -6.39 -2.51
C ASP A 153 -17.54 -5.34 -2.04
N TRP A 154 -18.83 -5.67 -2.12
CA TRP A 154 -19.91 -4.83 -1.59
C TRP A 154 -19.83 -4.61 -0.07
N SER A 155 -19.46 -5.66 0.67
CA SER A 155 -19.31 -5.56 2.12
C SER A 155 -18.14 -4.65 2.47
N ILE A 156 -17.04 -4.74 1.72
CA ILE A 156 -15.87 -3.89 1.89
C ILE A 156 -16.22 -2.44 1.62
N TYR A 157 -16.88 -2.16 0.48
CA TYR A 157 -17.37 -0.82 0.15
C TYR A 157 -18.29 -0.23 1.24
N SER A 158 -19.16 -1.05 1.83
CA SER A 158 -20.06 -0.61 2.89
C SER A 158 -19.33 -0.25 4.19
N ILE A 159 -18.24 -0.97 4.50
CA ILE A 159 -17.44 -0.80 5.73
C ILE A 159 -16.40 0.31 5.56
N SER A 160 -15.82 0.46 4.36
CA SER A 160 -14.78 1.45 4.07
C SER A 160 -15.27 2.88 4.11
N GLN A 161 -16.60 3.10 4.05
CA GLN A 161 -17.21 4.44 4.10
C GLN A 161 -16.70 5.40 3.02
N PHE A 162 -16.13 4.89 1.91
CA PHE A 162 -15.67 5.71 0.79
C PHE A 162 -16.72 6.71 0.29
N GLY A 163 -17.96 6.24 0.17
CA GLY A 163 -19.09 7.08 -0.24
C GLY A 163 -19.52 8.14 0.79
N ARG A 164 -18.95 8.16 1.99
CA ARG A 164 -19.19 9.17 3.04
C ARG A 164 -17.97 10.06 3.28
N ASP A 165 -16.79 9.47 3.33
CA ASP A 165 -15.55 10.18 3.70
C ASP A 165 -14.98 11.01 2.55
N ILE A 166 -15.17 10.54 1.30
CA ILE A 166 -14.66 11.21 0.10
C ILE A 166 -15.76 11.95 -0.64
N TRP A 167 -17.01 11.57 -0.40
CA TRP A 167 -18.19 12.28 -0.88
C TRP A 167 -18.95 12.89 0.31
N PRO A 168 -18.42 13.95 0.96
CA PRO A 168 -19.20 14.68 1.94
C PRO A 168 -20.35 15.35 1.17
N MET A 169 -21.52 14.71 1.25
CA MET A 169 -22.86 15.22 0.90
C MET A 169 -22.88 16.36 -0.14
N MET A 170 -23.31 16.00 -1.37
CA MET A 170 -24.19 16.92 -2.10
C MET A 170 -25.42 17.23 -1.26
#